data_AF-A0AAU2MKW6-F1
#
_entry.id   AF-A0AAU2MKW6-F1
#
_cell.length_a   1.000
_cell.length_b   1.000
_cell.length_c   1.000
_cell.angle_alpha   90.00
_cell.angle_beta   90.00
_cell.angle_gamma   90.00
#
_symmetry.space_group_name_H-M   'P 1'
#
loop_
_entity.id
_entity.type
_entity.pdbx_description
1 polymer ?
#
loop_
_entity_poly.entity_id
_entity_poly.type
_entity_poly.pdbx_seq_one_letter_code
_entity_poly.pdbx_strand_id
1 'polypeptide(L)'
;MKAIVVTDQAAGTAGMTLTERPEPEPATNDVVVQIHASGFVPTEMAWPSTWTDRLDRGRTPSIPGHELAGVVTALGYGTTGLSVGQRVFGLTDWHRDGTLAEYAAVEARSLAPLPGDVDFTVGASLPISGLTAWQGLFQHGRLRAGQSVLAHGATGAVGTMVTQLAREAGAYVIGTGRAADRQKALDFGAMEFVDLDNDTLEDIGEVDLVFDVIGGGIQKRSAGLIRAGGTLVTVVGPPEARPAHGLAIDFVVESDRAQLGEIVQRVRDGRLRTNIGNVATLDDAVAALNPTERRQGKTIIRVRP
;
A
#
# COMPACT_ATOMS: atom_id res chain seq x y z
N MET A 1 -13.37 -2.26 -22.74
CA MET A 1 -13.05 -1.40 -21.59
C MET A 1 -11.61 -0.95 -21.70
N LYS A 2 -11.36 0.32 -21.43
CA LYS A 2 -10.01 0.87 -21.36
C LYS A 2 -9.25 0.27 -20.17
N ALA A 3 -8.00 -0.11 -20.40
CA ALA A 3 -7.09 -0.59 -19.38
C ALA A 3 -5.65 -0.24 -19.72
N ILE A 4 -4.83 -0.03 -18.69
CA ILE A 4 -3.38 -0.05 -18.81
C ILE A 4 -2.92 -1.50 -18.82
N VAL A 5 -2.08 -1.86 -19.78
CA VAL A 5 -1.49 -3.19 -19.88
C VAL A 5 0.02 -3.13 -19.93
N VAL A 6 0.64 -4.20 -19.44
CA VAL A 6 2.07 -4.48 -19.58
C VAL A 6 2.29 -5.82 -20.27
N THR A 7 3.33 -5.89 -21.11
CA THR A 7 3.65 -7.08 -21.92
C THR A 7 5.06 -7.59 -21.74
N ASP A 8 5.97 -6.73 -21.27
CA ASP A 8 7.40 -7.03 -21.12
C ASP A 8 7.90 -6.62 -19.74
N GLN A 9 8.42 -7.59 -19.00
CA GLN A 9 8.98 -7.38 -17.68
C GLN A 9 10.22 -6.49 -17.70
N ALA A 10 11.06 -6.59 -18.73
CA ALA A 10 12.27 -5.79 -18.84
C ALA A 10 11.95 -4.30 -19.07
N ALA A 11 10.84 -4.00 -19.75
CA ALA A 11 10.39 -2.64 -19.97
C ALA A 11 9.76 -1.99 -18.72
N GLY A 12 9.27 -2.79 -17.77
CA GLY A 12 8.64 -2.31 -16.53
C GLY A 12 7.54 -1.28 -16.81
N THR A 13 7.54 -0.17 -16.06
CA THR A 13 6.56 0.90 -16.24
C THR A 13 6.67 1.63 -17.58
N ALA A 14 7.85 1.64 -18.22
CA ALA A 14 8.05 2.28 -19.52
C ALA A 14 7.36 1.51 -20.67
N GLY A 15 7.04 0.23 -20.46
CA GLY A 15 6.30 -0.61 -21.39
C GLY A 15 4.77 -0.52 -21.26
N MET A 16 4.25 0.31 -20.35
CA MET A 16 2.81 0.46 -20.14
C MET A 16 2.12 1.08 -21.34
N THR A 17 0.99 0.50 -21.75
CA THR A 17 0.16 1.03 -22.84
C THR A 17 -1.31 1.06 -22.45
N LEU A 18 -2.03 2.08 -22.91
CA LEU A 18 -3.49 2.14 -22.81
C LEU A 18 -4.12 1.40 -23.99
N THR A 19 -4.98 0.42 -23.70
CA THR A 19 -5.62 -0.40 -24.72
C THR A 19 -7.06 -0.77 -24.34
N GLU A 20 -7.79 -1.33 -25.30
CA GLU A 20 -9.10 -1.93 -25.08
C GLU A 20 -8.96 -3.41 -24.68
N ARG A 21 -9.69 -3.81 -23.64
CA ARG A 21 -9.79 -5.18 -23.13
C ARG A 21 -11.26 -5.59 -22.97
N PRO A 22 -11.56 -6.90 -23.05
CA PRO A 22 -12.89 -7.40 -22.67
C PRO A 22 -13.22 -7.01 -21.24
N GLU A 23 -14.50 -6.73 -20.96
CA GLU A 23 -14.96 -6.57 -19.58
C GLU A 23 -14.84 -7.91 -18.83
N PRO A 24 -14.49 -7.89 -17.54
CA PRO A 24 -14.33 -9.11 -16.77
C PRO A 24 -15.69 -9.69 -16.39
N GLU A 25 -15.80 -11.01 -16.44
CA GLU A 25 -16.95 -11.74 -15.89
C GLU A 25 -16.66 -12.13 -14.42
N PRO A 26 -17.65 -12.04 -13.51
CA PRO A 26 -17.43 -12.44 -12.13
C PRO A 26 -17.39 -13.96 -12.01
N ALA A 27 -16.34 -14.50 -11.38
CA ALA A 27 -16.33 -15.88 -10.94
C ALA A 27 -17.19 -16.08 -9.68
N THR A 28 -17.25 -17.32 -9.18
CA THR A 28 -17.85 -17.60 -7.87
C THR A 28 -17.21 -16.73 -6.78
N ASN A 29 -18.04 -16.11 -5.94
CA ASN A 29 -17.67 -15.17 -4.87
C ASN A 29 -17.08 -13.82 -5.33
N ASP A 30 -17.00 -13.57 -6.64
CA ASP A 30 -16.57 -12.27 -7.14
C ASP A 30 -17.71 -11.25 -7.17
N VAL A 31 -17.31 -9.99 -7.23
CA VAL A 31 -18.11 -8.89 -7.77
C VAL A 31 -17.38 -8.27 -8.94
N VAL A 32 -18.11 -7.71 -9.89
CA VAL A 32 -17.53 -6.75 -10.84
C VAL A 32 -17.66 -5.36 -10.24
N VAL A 33 -16.55 -4.65 -10.17
CA VAL A 33 -16.49 -3.26 -9.69
C VAL A 33 -16.20 -2.36 -10.87
N GLN A 34 -17.05 -1.36 -11.08
CA GLN A 34 -16.73 -0.20 -11.91
C GLN A 34 -15.77 0.69 -11.12
N ILE A 35 -14.55 0.83 -11.63
CA ILE A 35 -13.47 1.52 -10.93
C ILE A 35 -13.60 3.02 -11.14
N HIS A 36 -13.63 3.78 -10.05
CA HIS A 36 -13.57 5.24 -10.07
C HIS A 36 -12.14 5.73 -9.83
N ALA A 37 -11.41 5.08 -8.93
CA ALA A 37 -10.00 5.39 -8.67
C ALA A 37 -9.20 4.10 -8.40
N SER A 38 -7.94 4.10 -8.82
CA SER A 38 -7.00 3.00 -8.62
C SER A 38 -5.65 3.53 -8.12
N GLY A 39 -5.04 2.80 -7.19
CA GLY A 39 -3.68 3.02 -6.75
C GLY A 39 -2.71 2.07 -7.45
N PHE A 40 -1.46 2.50 -7.55
CA PHE A 40 -0.38 1.73 -8.15
C PHE A 40 0.88 1.81 -7.29
N VAL A 41 1.57 0.66 -7.14
CA VAL A 41 2.83 0.57 -6.41
C VAL A 41 3.94 0.27 -7.42
N PRO A 42 4.90 1.18 -7.66
CA PRO A 42 5.90 0.98 -8.71
C PRO A 42 6.75 -0.28 -8.59
N THR A 43 6.97 -0.78 -7.37
CA THR A 43 7.72 -2.02 -7.14
C THR A 43 6.98 -3.26 -7.63
N GLU A 44 5.68 -3.17 -7.94
CA GLU A 44 4.90 -4.30 -8.43
C GLU A 44 5.39 -4.85 -9.79
N MET A 45 6.07 -4.02 -10.58
CA MET A 45 6.69 -4.47 -11.83
C MET A 45 7.81 -5.51 -11.60
N ALA A 46 8.38 -5.57 -10.39
CA ALA A 46 9.35 -6.58 -10.00
C ALA A 46 8.71 -7.83 -9.37
N TRP A 47 7.40 -7.82 -9.09
CA TRP A 47 6.73 -8.95 -8.43
C TRP A 47 6.42 -10.07 -9.44
N PRO A 48 6.70 -11.34 -9.11
CA PRO A 48 6.35 -12.47 -9.98
C PRO A 48 4.86 -12.50 -10.36
N SER A 49 3.98 -12.16 -9.41
CA SER A 49 2.52 -12.22 -9.58
C SER A 49 1.95 -11.26 -10.64
N THR A 50 2.70 -10.22 -11.01
CA THR A 50 2.39 -9.33 -12.14
C THR A 50 2.51 -10.05 -13.49
N TRP A 51 3.41 -11.05 -13.56
CA TRP A 51 3.82 -11.71 -14.80
C TRP A 51 3.36 -13.17 -14.90
N THR A 52 3.09 -13.81 -13.75
CA THR A 52 2.62 -15.19 -13.67
C THR A 52 1.43 -15.38 -12.74
N ASP A 53 0.56 -16.34 -13.08
CA ASP A 53 -0.50 -16.80 -12.18
C ASP A 53 0.05 -17.69 -11.04
N ARG A 54 -0.82 -18.20 -10.17
CA ARG A 54 -0.44 -19.08 -9.04
C ARG A 54 0.15 -20.44 -9.47
N LEU A 55 0.07 -20.76 -10.75
CA LEU A 55 0.56 -22.02 -11.33
C LEU A 55 1.75 -21.74 -12.25
N ASP A 56 2.40 -20.59 -12.06
CA ASP A 56 3.57 -20.11 -12.79
C ASP A 56 3.36 -19.98 -14.30
N ARG A 57 2.10 -19.81 -14.74
CA ARG A 57 1.78 -19.60 -16.14
C ARG A 57 1.86 -18.11 -16.47
N GLY A 58 2.50 -17.78 -17.58
CA GLY A 58 2.58 -16.41 -18.08
C GLY A 58 1.19 -15.83 -18.33
N ARG A 59 0.99 -14.57 -17.91
CA ARG A 59 -0.31 -13.89 -17.99
C ARG A 59 -0.27 -12.56 -18.76
N THR A 60 0.76 -12.35 -19.58
CA THR A 60 0.85 -11.16 -20.44
C THR A 60 -0.09 -11.25 -21.65
N PRO A 61 -0.72 -10.15 -22.10
CA PRO A 61 -0.73 -8.83 -21.45
C PRO A 61 -1.49 -8.87 -20.11
N SER A 62 -0.89 -8.29 -19.06
CA SER A 62 -1.51 -8.19 -17.73
C SER A 62 -1.92 -6.76 -17.43
N ILE A 63 -2.98 -6.60 -16.63
CA ILE A 63 -3.43 -5.30 -16.12
C ILE A 63 -2.80 -5.05 -14.74
N PRO A 64 -2.02 -3.98 -14.52
CA PRO A 64 -1.42 -3.65 -13.23
C PRO A 64 -2.37 -2.95 -12.25
N GLY A 65 -1.89 -2.74 -11.02
CA GLY A 65 -2.53 -2.06 -9.90
C GLY A 65 -3.35 -2.99 -9.03
N HIS A 66 -3.17 -2.96 -7.72
CA HIS A 66 -3.81 -3.91 -6.79
C HIS A 66 -4.79 -3.27 -5.80
N GLU A 67 -5.15 -2.00 -5.97
CA GLU A 67 -6.04 -1.33 -5.02
C GLU A 67 -6.97 -0.35 -5.72
N LEU A 68 -8.23 -0.38 -5.30
CA LEU A 68 -9.29 0.36 -5.98
C LEU A 68 -10.25 1.01 -5.00
N ALA A 69 -10.99 1.97 -5.54
CA ALA A 69 -12.29 2.37 -5.03
C ALA A 69 -13.27 2.55 -6.20
N GLY A 70 -14.50 2.09 -6.02
CA GLY A 70 -15.49 2.06 -7.10
C GLY A 70 -16.87 1.61 -6.66
N VAL A 71 -17.70 1.21 -7.61
CA VAL A 71 -19.09 0.80 -7.40
C VAL A 71 -19.32 -0.61 -7.93
N VAL A 72 -19.96 -1.46 -7.14
CA VAL A 72 -20.32 -2.82 -7.56
C VAL A 72 -21.37 -2.76 -8.67
N THR A 73 -21.11 -3.40 -9.81
CA THR A 73 -22.03 -3.44 -10.97
C THR A 73 -22.64 -4.83 -11.21
N ALA A 74 -21.95 -5.90 -10.82
CA ALA A 74 -22.45 -7.26 -10.92
C ALA A 74 -21.97 -8.13 -9.76
N LEU A 75 -22.73 -9.19 -9.46
CA LEU A 75 -22.42 -10.17 -8.43
C LEU A 75 -22.22 -11.54 -9.08
N GLY A 76 -21.13 -12.21 -8.73
CA GLY A 76 -20.94 -13.62 -8.98
C GLY A 76 -21.79 -14.48 -8.03
N TYR A 77 -22.00 -15.74 -8.42
CA TYR A 77 -22.69 -16.70 -7.56
C TYR A 77 -21.94 -16.90 -6.24
N GLY A 78 -22.64 -16.99 -5.11
CA GLY A 78 -22.05 -17.22 -3.78
C GLY A 78 -21.54 -15.96 -3.08
N THR A 79 -21.58 -14.80 -3.74
CA THR A 79 -21.16 -13.52 -3.14
C THR A 79 -22.04 -13.12 -1.95
N THR A 80 -21.38 -12.67 -0.87
CA THR A 80 -22.05 -12.22 0.36
C THR A 80 -21.53 -10.87 0.85
N GLY A 81 -22.41 -10.13 1.53
CA GLY A 81 -22.06 -8.87 2.21
C GLY A 81 -21.87 -7.64 1.31
N LEU A 82 -22.09 -7.76 -0.01
CA LEU A 82 -22.08 -6.66 -0.96
C LEU A 82 -23.33 -6.66 -1.85
N SER A 83 -23.69 -5.51 -2.42
CA SER A 83 -24.83 -5.34 -3.33
C SER A 83 -24.49 -4.48 -4.53
N VAL A 84 -25.19 -4.67 -5.65
CA VAL A 84 -25.07 -3.78 -6.82
C VAL A 84 -25.41 -2.34 -6.43
N GLY A 85 -24.62 -1.38 -6.93
CA GLY A 85 -24.71 0.04 -6.59
C GLY A 85 -23.95 0.43 -5.31
N GLN A 86 -23.39 -0.54 -4.58
CA GLN A 86 -22.63 -0.24 -3.36
C GLN A 86 -21.25 0.31 -3.69
N ARG A 87 -20.88 1.38 -2.99
CA ARG A 87 -19.52 1.94 -3.02
C ARG A 87 -18.58 1.06 -2.20
N VAL A 88 -17.46 0.70 -2.78
CA VAL A 88 -16.48 -0.22 -2.21
C VAL A 88 -15.06 0.25 -2.46
N PHE A 89 -14.14 -0.21 -1.62
CA PHE A 89 -12.70 -0.06 -1.81
C PHE A 89 -11.99 -1.29 -1.23
N GLY A 90 -10.77 -1.55 -1.68
CA GLY A 90 -10.00 -2.67 -1.15
C GLY A 90 -8.79 -3.06 -1.99
N LEU A 91 -8.18 -4.14 -1.54
CA LEU A 91 -6.95 -4.73 -2.08
C LEU A 91 -7.33 -5.98 -2.89
N THR A 92 -6.96 -6.02 -4.17
CA THR A 92 -7.25 -7.12 -5.08
C THR A 92 -6.19 -8.21 -5.01
N ASP A 93 -6.49 -9.34 -5.65
CA ASP A 93 -5.59 -10.49 -5.72
C ASP A 93 -4.31 -10.18 -6.52
N TRP A 94 -3.15 -10.60 -5.99
CA TRP A 94 -1.85 -10.36 -6.61
C TRP A 94 -1.69 -11.07 -7.97
N HIS A 95 -2.40 -12.17 -8.21
CA HIS A 95 -2.27 -13.02 -9.41
C HIS A 95 -3.46 -12.90 -10.38
N ARG A 96 -4.30 -11.87 -10.23
CA ARG A 96 -5.41 -11.55 -11.15
C ARG A 96 -5.21 -10.19 -11.81
N ASP A 97 -5.98 -9.91 -12.84
CA ASP A 97 -5.89 -8.63 -13.54
C ASP A 97 -6.26 -7.52 -12.56
N GLY A 98 -5.46 -6.46 -12.61
CA GLY A 98 -5.44 -5.40 -11.65
C GLY A 98 -6.53 -4.35 -11.89
N THR A 99 -6.26 -3.16 -11.36
CA THR A 99 -7.24 -2.11 -11.11
C THR A 99 -7.03 -0.88 -11.98
N LEU A 100 -5.95 -0.83 -12.77
CA LEU A 100 -5.73 0.20 -13.79
C LEU A 100 -6.59 -0.08 -15.04
N ALA A 101 -7.89 -0.23 -14.85
CA ALA A 101 -8.90 -0.52 -15.87
C ALA A 101 -10.26 0.05 -15.45
N GLU A 102 -11.21 0.16 -16.38
CA GLU A 102 -12.57 0.64 -16.05
C GLU A 102 -13.37 -0.32 -15.18
N TYR A 103 -13.11 -1.62 -15.28
CA TYR A 103 -13.76 -2.65 -14.47
C TYR A 103 -12.76 -3.70 -14.00
N ALA A 104 -12.99 -4.27 -12.81
CA ALA A 104 -12.27 -5.44 -12.33
C ALA A 104 -13.23 -6.44 -11.67
N ALA A 105 -12.99 -7.73 -11.87
CA ALA A 105 -13.61 -8.79 -11.08
C ALA A 105 -12.75 -9.03 -9.83
N VAL A 106 -13.35 -8.91 -8.65
CA VAL A 106 -12.66 -8.96 -7.36
C VAL A 106 -13.44 -9.83 -6.40
N GLU A 107 -12.73 -10.66 -5.64
CA GLU A 107 -13.36 -11.48 -4.61
C GLU A 107 -14.03 -10.58 -3.56
N ALA A 108 -15.31 -10.80 -3.29
CA ALA A 108 -16.11 -9.90 -2.47
C ALA A 108 -15.53 -9.68 -1.06
N ARG A 109 -14.92 -10.71 -0.47
CA ARG A 109 -14.30 -10.64 0.87
C ARG A 109 -13.12 -9.66 0.93
N SER A 110 -12.49 -9.37 -0.20
CA SER A 110 -11.33 -8.49 -0.30
C SER A 110 -11.71 -7.00 -0.39
N LEU A 111 -13.01 -6.70 -0.37
CA LEU A 111 -13.56 -5.36 -0.45
C LEU A 111 -14.30 -5.00 0.83
N ALA A 112 -14.22 -3.73 1.21
CA ALA A 112 -14.99 -3.11 2.28
C ALA A 112 -15.92 -2.02 1.73
N PRO A 113 -17.07 -1.76 2.39
CA PRO A 113 -17.92 -0.62 2.06
C PRO A 113 -17.16 0.70 2.20
N LEU A 114 -17.24 1.55 1.18
CA LEU A 114 -16.70 2.92 1.24
C LEU A 114 -17.80 3.88 1.73
N PRO A 115 -17.59 4.62 2.83
CA PRO A 115 -18.57 5.58 3.33
C PRO A 115 -18.96 6.64 2.29
N GLY A 116 -20.23 7.08 2.36
CA GLY A 116 -20.84 8.03 1.43
C GLY A 116 -20.10 9.37 1.30
N ASP A 117 -19.38 9.77 2.34
CA ASP A 117 -18.68 11.04 2.49
C ASP A 117 -17.16 10.95 2.23
N VAL A 118 -16.63 9.76 1.92
CA VAL A 118 -15.21 9.58 1.58
C VAL A 118 -15.04 9.52 0.06
N ASP A 119 -14.18 10.36 -0.50
CA ASP A 119 -13.91 10.40 -1.94
C ASP A 119 -13.28 9.09 -2.46
N PHE A 120 -13.54 8.72 -3.72
CA PHE A 120 -12.95 7.50 -4.31
C PHE A 120 -11.42 7.58 -4.40
N THR A 121 -10.84 8.75 -4.66
CA THR A 121 -9.38 8.95 -4.70
C THR A 121 -8.75 8.67 -3.34
N VAL A 122 -9.41 9.13 -2.27
CA VAL A 122 -9.03 8.82 -0.88
C VAL A 122 -9.18 7.33 -0.66
N GLY A 123 -10.34 6.75 -0.98
CA GLY A 123 -10.61 5.31 -0.85
C GLY A 123 -9.56 4.43 -1.53
N ALA A 124 -9.15 4.74 -2.77
CA ALA A 124 -8.15 3.97 -3.52
C ALA A 124 -6.71 4.16 -2.99
N SER A 125 -6.47 5.21 -2.19
CA SER A 125 -5.14 5.45 -1.61
C SER A 125 -4.86 4.60 -0.36
N LEU A 126 -5.91 4.06 0.27
CA LEU A 126 -5.85 3.41 1.58
C LEU A 126 -5.43 1.92 1.58
N PRO A 127 -5.89 1.04 0.67
CA PRO A 127 -5.85 -0.39 0.93
C PRO A 127 -4.45 -0.94 1.20
N ILE A 128 -3.50 -0.76 0.28
CA ILE A 128 -2.14 -1.27 0.49
C ILE A 128 -1.47 -0.52 1.63
N SER A 129 -1.46 0.81 1.58
CA SER A 129 -0.71 1.61 2.56
C SER A 129 -1.19 1.44 4.00
N GLY A 130 -2.51 1.43 4.19
CA GLY A 130 -3.16 1.31 5.48
C GLY A 130 -3.11 -0.11 6.02
N LEU A 131 -3.41 -1.13 5.22
CA LEU A 131 -3.35 -2.52 5.68
C LEU A 131 -1.92 -2.94 6.00
N THR A 132 -0.94 -2.55 5.17
CA THR A 132 0.48 -2.82 5.44
C THR A 132 0.89 -2.20 6.77
N ALA A 133 0.56 -0.92 6.99
CA ALA A 133 0.89 -0.25 8.25
C ALA A 133 0.19 -0.91 9.45
N TRP A 134 -1.10 -1.21 9.33
CA TRP A 134 -1.91 -1.81 10.40
C TRP A 134 -1.38 -3.20 10.80
N GLN A 135 -1.19 -4.09 9.83
CA GLN A 135 -0.74 -5.46 10.08
C GLN A 135 0.70 -5.47 10.61
N GLY A 136 1.58 -4.68 10.00
CA GLY A 136 2.97 -4.61 10.44
C GLY A 136 3.12 -4.02 11.85
N LEU A 137 2.33 -3.01 12.22
CA LEU A 137 2.38 -2.44 13.57
C LEU A 137 1.72 -3.35 14.62
N PHE A 138 0.48 -3.79 14.38
CA PHE A 138 -0.35 -4.37 15.43
C PHE A 138 -0.36 -5.90 15.44
N GLN A 139 -0.23 -6.55 14.29
CA GLN A 139 -0.25 -8.01 14.21
C GLN A 139 1.15 -8.60 14.32
N HIS A 140 2.07 -8.12 13.47
CA HIS A 140 3.45 -8.61 13.42
C HIS A 140 4.33 -7.93 14.47
N GLY A 141 4.28 -6.59 14.55
CA GLY A 141 5.06 -5.79 15.48
C GLY A 141 4.53 -5.80 16.92
N ARG A 142 3.25 -6.15 17.11
CA ARG A 142 2.55 -6.18 18.41
C ARG A 142 2.76 -4.91 19.24
N LEU A 143 2.76 -3.76 18.57
CA LEU A 143 3.02 -2.45 19.16
C LEU A 143 2.07 -2.16 20.33
N ARG A 144 2.62 -1.57 21.40
CA ARG A 144 1.92 -1.12 22.60
C ARG A 144 2.25 0.34 22.88
N ALA A 145 1.35 1.00 23.61
CA ALA A 145 1.57 2.36 24.08
C ALA A 145 2.85 2.46 24.92
N GLY A 146 3.57 3.57 24.77
CA GLY A 146 4.85 3.84 25.44
C GLY A 146 6.08 3.21 24.77
N GLN A 147 5.90 2.41 23.72
CA GLN A 147 7.01 1.86 22.93
C GLN A 147 7.56 2.86 21.93
N SER A 148 8.80 2.70 21.48
CA SER A 148 9.40 3.49 20.40
C SER A 148 9.43 2.74 19.06
N VAL A 149 9.13 3.47 17.99
CA VAL A 149 9.03 2.95 16.63
C VAL A 149 9.96 3.73 15.72
N LEU A 150 10.86 3.03 15.03
CA LEU A 150 11.61 3.58 13.89
C LEU A 150 10.84 3.29 12.61
N ALA A 151 10.26 4.33 12.01
CA ALA A 151 9.49 4.24 10.77
C ALA A 151 10.34 4.69 9.59
N HIS A 152 10.85 3.73 8.81
CA HIS A 152 11.60 4.05 7.60
C HIS A 152 10.69 4.59 6.50
N GLY A 153 11.22 5.53 5.69
CA GLY A 153 10.47 6.13 4.58
C GLY A 153 9.22 6.87 5.05
N ALA A 154 9.33 7.63 6.14
CA ALA A 154 8.21 8.24 6.87
C ALA A 154 7.33 9.19 6.03
N THR A 155 7.80 9.61 4.85
CA THR A 155 7.05 10.44 3.90
C THR A 155 6.48 9.70 2.69
N GLY A 156 6.65 8.38 2.64
CA GLY A 156 6.07 7.48 1.64
C GLY A 156 4.61 7.11 1.94
N ALA A 157 3.98 6.35 1.04
CA ALA A 157 2.58 5.93 1.21
C ALA A 157 2.38 5.10 2.48
N VAL A 158 3.18 4.03 2.66
CA VAL A 158 3.14 3.18 3.86
C VAL A 158 3.68 3.92 5.08
N GLY A 159 4.84 4.58 4.95
CA GLY A 159 5.49 5.26 6.08
C GLY A 159 4.62 6.30 6.75
N THR A 160 3.89 7.12 5.99
CA THR A 160 2.94 8.10 6.57
C THR A 160 1.78 7.44 7.33
N MET A 161 1.31 6.26 6.92
CA MET A 161 0.30 5.50 7.67
C MET A 161 0.88 4.90 8.94
N VAL A 162 2.10 4.34 8.87
CA VAL A 162 2.83 3.80 10.02
C VAL A 162 3.01 4.88 11.09
N THR A 163 3.51 6.05 10.70
CA THR A 163 3.77 7.15 11.62
C THR A 163 2.51 7.61 12.35
N GLN A 164 1.40 7.79 11.62
CA GLN A 164 0.14 8.23 12.22
C GLN A 164 -0.47 7.18 13.14
N LEU A 165 -0.54 5.91 12.70
CA LEU A 165 -1.12 4.82 13.48
C LEU A 165 -0.30 4.51 14.73
N ALA A 166 1.04 4.51 14.64
CA ALA A 166 1.92 4.30 15.79
C ALA A 166 1.75 5.43 16.82
N ARG A 167 1.69 6.69 16.36
CA ARG A 167 1.44 7.84 17.25
C ARG A 167 0.06 7.76 17.91
N GLU A 168 -0.98 7.43 17.14
CA GLU A 168 -2.34 7.24 17.67
C GLU A 168 -2.38 6.13 18.75
N ALA A 169 -1.58 5.08 18.58
CA ALA A 169 -1.42 4.00 19.56
C ALA A 169 -0.57 4.38 20.79
N GLY A 170 -0.09 5.63 20.89
CA GLY A 170 0.70 6.12 22.02
C GLY A 170 2.18 5.74 21.97
N ALA A 171 2.71 5.42 20.78
CA ALA A 171 4.14 5.15 20.61
C ALA A 171 4.93 6.44 20.35
N TYR A 172 6.22 6.38 20.68
CA TYR A 172 7.21 7.39 20.34
C TYR A 172 7.77 7.12 18.94
N VAL A 173 7.45 7.97 17.96
CA VAL A 173 7.77 7.69 16.55
C VAL A 173 8.98 8.48 16.07
N ILE A 174 9.99 7.76 15.61
CA ILE A 174 11.18 8.29 14.95
C ILE A 174 11.03 8.01 13.45
N GLY A 175 10.87 9.04 12.64
CA GLY A 175 10.78 8.89 11.19
C GLY A 175 12.15 8.94 10.53
N THR A 176 12.34 8.25 9.42
CA THR A 176 13.54 8.43 8.58
C THR A 176 13.20 8.78 7.13
N GLY A 177 14.11 9.49 6.47
CA GLY A 177 13.97 9.90 5.08
C GLY A 177 15.19 10.71 4.63
N ARG A 178 15.02 11.57 3.62
CA ARG A 178 16.04 12.55 3.22
C ARG A 178 15.81 13.87 3.94
N ALA A 179 16.81 14.76 3.99
CA ALA A 179 16.69 16.10 4.58
C ALA A 179 15.36 16.83 4.23
N ALA A 180 15.00 16.84 2.95
CA ALA A 180 13.81 17.53 2.43
C ALA A 180 12.47 16.94 2.93
N ASP A 181 12.49 15.73 3.47
CA ASP A 181 11.32 15.02 4.00
C ASP A 181 11.00 15.37 5.46
N ARG A 182 11.93 16.04 6.17
CA ARG A 182 11.85 16.27 7.62
C ARG A 182 10.53 16.89 8.05
N GLN A 183 10.18 18.06 7.48
CA GLN A 183 8.97 18.77 7.88
C GLN A 183 7.72 17.93 7.62
N LYS A 184 7.66 17.27 6.46
CA LYS A 184 6.54 16.43 6.08
C LYS A 184 6.39 15.23 7.04
N ALA A 185 7.48 14.58 7.44
CA ALA A 185 7.44 13.47 8.39
C ALA A 185 6.89 13.93 9.75
N LEU A 186 7.32 15.10 10.25
CA LEU A 186 6.81 15.69 11.49
C LEU A 186 5.30 16.01 11.37
N ASP A 187 4.87 16.56 10.24
CA ASP A 187 3.46 16.85 9.98
C ASP A 187 2.61 15.56 9.94
N PHE A 188 3.18 14.42 9.52
CA PHE A 188 2.51 13.11 9.56
C PHE A 188 2.64 12.41 10.91
N GLY A 189 3.29 13.05 11.89
CA GLY A 189 3.26 12.65 13.28
C GLY A 189 4.54 12.01 13.79
N ALA A 190 5.64 12.08 13.05
CA ALA A 190 6.94 11.75 13.61
C ALA A 190 7.27 12.77 14.71
N MET A 191 7.87 12.30 15.80
CA MET A 191 8.32 13.13 16.92
C MET A 191 9.79 13.53 16.74
N GLU A 192 10.57 12.63 16.14
CA GLU A 192 11.94 12.86 15.70
C GLU A 192 12.11 12.46 14.25
N PHE A 193 13.15 12.98 13.61
CA PHE A 193 13.48 12.66 12.23
C PHE A 193 14.98 12.50 12.03
N VAL A 194 15.35 11.38 11.41
CA VAL A 194 16.72 11.02 11.00
C VAL A 194 16.85 11.17 9.48
N ASP A 195 17.80 12.00 9.08
CA ASP A 195 18.20 12.11 7.68
C ASP A 195 19.20 10.98 7.33
N LEU A 196 18.75 10.02 6.53
CA LEU A 196 19.56 8.84 6.20
C LEU A 196 20.82 9.17 5.38
N ASP A 197 20.89 10.35 4.76
CA ASP A 197 22.03 10.77 3.95
C ASP A 197 23.11 11.48 4.79
N ASN A 198 22.75 12.08 5.94
CA ASN A 198 23.63 12.97 6.70
C ASN A 198 23.79 12.57 8.18
N ASP A 199 22.84 11.85 8.75
CA ASP A 199 22.83 11.44 10.16
C ASP A 199 23.27 9.97 10.32
N THR A 200 23.85 9.65 11.48
CA THR A 200 24.19 8.26 11.84
C THR A 200 22.96 7.59 12.44
N LEU A 201 22.42 6.57 11.76
CA LEU A 201 21.22 5.88 12.19
C LEU A 201 21.33 5.28 13.60
N GLU A 202 22.51 4.82 14.00
CA GLU A 202 22.77 4.21 15.31
C GLU A 202 22.67 5.20 16.47
N ASP A 203 22.78 6.51 16.22
CA ASP A 203 22.71 7.54 17.26
C ASP A 203 21.31 7.62 17.90
N ILE A 204 20.27 7.02 17.29
CA ILE A 204 18.93 6.93 17.88
C ILE A 204 18.85 6.01 19.10
N GLY A 205 19.85 5.12 19.28
CA GLY A 205 19.81 4.06 20.29
C GLY A 205 18.83 2.92 19.95
N GLU A 206 18.38 2.20 20.97
CA GLU A 206 17.54 1.01 20.78
C GLU A 206 16.02 1.33 20.75
N VAL A 207 15.29 0.70 19.83
CA VAL A 207 13.84 0.83 19.65
C VAL A 207 13.10 -0.48 19.86
N ASP A 208 11.80 -0.42 20.17
CA ASP A 208 10.96 -1.62 20.31
C ASP A 208 10.61 -2.23 18.95
N LEU A 209 10.38 -1.37 17.95
CA LEU A 209 9.88 -1.76 16.65
C LEU A 209 10.60 -0.98 15.55
N VAL A 210 11.14 -1.68 14.58
CA VAL A 210 11.54 -1.11 13.28
C VAL A 210 10.47 -1.50 12.26
N PHE A 211 9.94 -0.52 11.54
CA PHE A 211 9.11 -0.74 10.37
C PHE A 211 9.89 -0.36 9.12
N ASP A 212 10.29 -1.38 8.35
CA ASP A 212 11.15 -1.25 7.18
C ASP A 212 10.37 -1.34 5.87
N VAL A 213 10.57 -0.32 5.04
CA VAL A 213 10.06 -0.22 3.66
C VAL A 213 11.19 0.11 2.66
N ILE A 214 12.45 0.04 3.11
CA ILE A 214 13.63 0.42 2.31
C ILE A 214 14.49 -0.80 2.00
N GLY A 215 14.76 -1.65 2.99
CA GLY A 215 15.54 -2.88 2.80
C GLY A 215 17.05 -2.64 2.77
N GLY A 216 17.78 -3.64 2.27
CA GLY A 216 19.22 -3.57 2.02
C GLY A 216 20.05 -3.16 3.24
N GLY A 217 21.02 -2.27 3.02
CA GLY A 217 21.95 -1.83 4.08
C GLY A 217 21.27 -1.14 5.27
N ILE A 218 20.19 -0.39 5.04
CA ILE A 218 19.44 0.29 6.11
C ILE A 218 18.74 -0.75 6.99
N GLN A 219 18.07 -1.73 6.41
CA GLN A 219 17.44 -2.81 7.15
C GLN A 219 18.47 -3.61 7.98
N LYS A 220 19.63 -3.92 7.39
CA LYS A 220 20.72 -4.62 8.10
C LYS A 220 21.18 -3.88 9.35
N ARG A 221 21.42 -2.57 9.23
CA ARG A 221 21.82 -1.71 10.35
C ARG A 221 20.72 -1.65 11.41
N SER A 222 19.47 -1.54 10.97
CA SER A 222 18.31 -1.43 11.86
C SER A 222 18.07 -2.68 12.72
N ALA A 223 18.51 -3.86 12.26
CA ALA A 223 18.47 -5.07 13.08
C ALA A 223 19.29 -4.93 14.39
N GLY A 224 20.37 -4.14 14.36
CA GLY A 224 21.20 -3.84 15.54
C GLY A 224 20.58 -2.80 16.49
N LEU A 225 19.50 -2.12 16.08
CA LEU A 225 18.80 -1.11 16.87
C LEU A 225 17.60 -1.69 17.61
N ILE A 226 17.30 -2.97 17.40
CA ILE A 226 16.19 -3.64 18.08
C ILE A 226 16.63 -4.04 19.48
N ARG A 227 15.97 -3.48 20.49
CA ARG A 227 16.14 -3.89 21.89
C ARG A 227 15.75 -5.35 22.11
N ALA A 228 16.16 -5.92 23.24
CA ALA A 228 15.69 -7.24 23.65
C ALA A 228 14.15 -7.30 23.73
N GLY A 229 13.56 -8.29 23.06
CA GLY A 229 12.12 -8.48 22.94
C GLY A 229 11.43 -7.62 21.87
N GLY A 230 12.17 -6.73 21.18
CA GLY A 230 11.65 -5.93 20.07
C GLY A 230 11.54 -6.70 18.76
N THR A 231 11.01 -6.05 17.73
CA THR A 231 10.74 -6.66 16.42
C THR A 231 11.19 -5.76 15.27
N LEU A 232 11.85 -6.34 14.27
CA LEU A 232 12.02 -5.75 12.95
C LEU A 232 10.94 -6.31 12.03
N VAL A 233 10.09 -5.43 11.50
CA VAL A 233 9.05 -5.77 10.51
C VAL A 233 9.46 -5.19 9.17
N THR A 234 9.47 -6.01 8.12
CA THR A 234 9.82 -5.61 6.76
C THR A 234 8.76 -6.05 5.75
N VAL A 235 8.54 -5.24 4.72
CA VAL A 235 7.67 -5.55 3.57
C VAL A 235 8.39 -5.51 2.22
N VAL A 236 9.72 -5.46 2.25
CA VAL A 236 10.58 -5.39 1.06
C VAL A 236 11.38 -6.67 0.85
N GLY A 237 11.02 -7.73 1.56
CA GLY A 237 11.63 -9.05 1.49
C GLY A 237 12.30 -9.48 2.79
N PRO A 238 12.75 -10.74 2.84
CA PRO A 238 13.34 -11.37 4.02
C PRO A 238 14.54 -10.58 4.56
N PRO A 239 14.62 -10.40 5.89
CA PRO A 239 15.68 -9.62 6.48
C PRO A 239 17.04 -10.33 6.38
N GLU A 240 18.04 -9.62 5.86
CA GLU A 240 19.40 -10.17 5.71
C GLU A 240 20.18 -10.24 7.04
N ALA A 241 19.79 -9.41 8.02
CA ALA A 241 20.31 -9.45 9.38
C ALA A 241 19.16 -9.60 10.38
N ARG A 242 19.43 -10.26 11.51
CA ARG A 242 18.44 -10.49 12.57
C ARG A 242 18.90 -9.84 13.88
N PRO A 243 17.96 -9.26 14.66
CA PRO A 243 18.24 -8.82 16.02
C PRO A 243 18.80 -9.95 16.89
N ALA A 244 19.74 -9.65 17.78
CA ALA A 244 20.34 -10.66 18.66
C ALA A 244 19.34 -11.27 19.65
N HIS A 245 18.41 -10.44 20.16
CA HIS A 245 17.44 -10.81 21.19
C HIS A 245 16.01 -10.39 20.83
N GLY A 246 15.71 -10.29 19.53
CA GLY A 246 14.42 -9.84 19.03
C GLY A 246 13.91 -10.71 17.87
N LEU A 247 12.80 -10.28 17.27
CA LEU A 247 12.20 -10.95 16.12
C LEU A 247 12.51 -10.18 14.83
N ALA A 248 12.54 -10.91 13.71
CA ALA A 248 12.59 -10.32 12.37
C ALA A 248 11.52 -11.00 11.51
N ILE A 249 10.55 -10.22 11.05
CA ILE A 249 9.35 -10.67 10.34
C ILE A 249 9.30 -9.97 8.99
N ASP A 250 9.29 -10.78 7.94
CA ASP A 250 8.89 -10.40 6.59
C ASP A 250 7.42 -10.83 6.39
N PHE A 251 6.63 -9.96 5.77
CA PHE A 251 5.26 -10.31 5.43
C PHE A 251 4.78 -9.60 4.16
N VAL A 252 3.82 -10.22 3.50
CA VAL A 252 3.03 -9.61 2.42
C VAL A 252 1.66 -9.27 2.99
N VAL A 253 1.20 -8.06 2.71
CA VAL A 253 -0.10 -7.58 3.20
C VAL A 253 -1.24 -8.43 2.66
N GLU A 254 -2.20 -8.76 3.52
CA GLU A 254 -3.42 -9.48 3.15
C GLU A 254 -4.63 -8.54 3.19
N SER A 255 -5.62 -8.79 2.34
CA SER A 255 -6.87 -8.02 2.38
C SER A 255 -7.69 -8.41 3.60
N ASP A 256 -8.13 -7.41 4.37
CA ASP A 256 -8.98 -7.60 5.54
C ASP A 256 -10.06 -6.51 5.59
N ARG A 257 -11.32 -6.93 5.42
CA ARG A 257 -12.49 -6.05 5.40
C ARG A 257 -12.66 -5.26 6.70
N ALA A 258 -12.39 -5.88 7.85
CA ALA A 258 -12.57 -5.23 9.15
C ALA A 258 -11.50 -4.15 9.37
N GLN A 259 -10.25 -4.46 9.05
CA GLN A 259 -9.15 -3.49 9.12
C GLN A 259 -9.37 -2.32 8.15
N LEU A 260 -9.83 -2.57 6.92
CA LEU A 260 -10.21 -1.52 5.99
C LEU A 260 -11.30 -0.61 6.58
N GLY A 261 -12.33 -1.18 7.21
CA GLY A 261 -13.38 -0.44 7.91
C GLY A 261 -12.82 0.49 9.00
N GLU A 262 -11.91 -0.01 9.83
CA GLU A 262 -11.22 0.75 10.87
C GLU A 262 -10.35 1.90 10.32
N ILE A 263 -9.66 1.65 9.21
CA ILE A 263 -8.80 2.64 8.55
C ILE A 263 -9.64 3.76 7.95
N VAL A 264 -10.68 3.43 7.17
CA VAL A 264 -11.50 4.45 6.51
C VAL A 264 -12.31 5.27 7.51
N GLN A 265 -12.74 4.66 8.63
CA GLN A 265 -13.41 5.40 9.69
C GLN A 265 -12.48 6.42 10.34
N ARG A 266 -11.21 6.09 10.58
CA ARG A 266 -10.22 7.06 11.08
C ARG A 266 -9.96 8.20 10.11
N VAL A 267 -9.96 7.93 8.82
CA VAL A 267 -9.84 8.97 7.78
C VAL A 267 -11.04 9.89 7.81
N ARG A 268 -12.25 9.32 7.88
CA ARG A 268 -13.51 10.05 7.98
C ARG A 268 -13.57 10.94 9.22
N ASP A 269 -13.03 10.46 10.35
CA ASP A 269 -12.97 11.21 11.61
C ASP A 269 -11.81 12.23 11.66
N GLY A 270 -11.01 12.35 10.59
CA GLY A 270 -9.86 13.25 10.53
C GLY A 270 -8.67 12.82 11.40
N ARG A 271 -8.68 11.58 11.91
CA ARG A 271 -7.61 11.00 12.75
C ARG A 271 -6.46 10.43 11.91
N LEU A 272 -6.73 10.09 10.65
CA LEU A 272 -5.74 9.72 9.65
C LEU A 272 -5.91 10.59 8.41
N ARG A 273 -4.79 10.92 7.77
CA ARG A 273 -4.77 11.57 6.45
C ARG A 273 -3.92 10.79 5.45
N THR A 274 -4.38 10.80 4.21
CA THR A 274 -3.71 10.15 3.08
C THR A 274 -2.64 11.04 2.47
N ASN A 275 -1.53 10.45 2.04
CA ASN A 275 -0.44 11.15 1.35
C ASN A 275 -0.55 10.98 -0.17
N ILE A 276 -1.59 11.58 -0.76
CA ILE A 276 -1.80 11.60 -2.22
C ILE A 276 -0.95 12.74 -2.79
N GLY A 277 -0.05 12.40 -3.71
CA GLY A 277 0.87 13.36 -4.34
C GLY A 277 0.44 13.82 -5.72
N ASN A 278 -0.14 12.93 -6.52
CA ASN A 278 -0.62 13.23 -7.87
C ASN A 278 -1.92 12.48 -8.14
N VAL A 279 -2.83 13.11 -8.87
CA VAL A 279 -4.06 12.50 -9.38
C VAL A 279 -4.11 12.72 -10.87
N ALA A 280 -4.13 11.63 -11.65
CA ALA A 280 -4.16 11.67 -13.10
C ALA A 280 -5.35 10.88 -13.64
N THR A 281 -5.77 11.15 -14.87
CA THR A 281 -6.82 10.36 -15.53
C THR A 281 -6.27 9.02 -16.01
N LEU A 282 -7.15 8.06 -16.35
CA LEU A 282 -6.72 6.82 -17.00
C LEU A 282 -6.02 7.08 -18.34
N ASP A 283 -6.47 8.09 -19.10
CA ASP A 283 -5.85 8.47 -20.38
C ASP A 283 -4.42 9.01 -20.19
N ASP A 284 -4.15 9.67 -19.05
CA ASP A 284 -2.82 10.21 -18.69
C ASP A 284 -1.98 9.26 -17.82
N ALA A 285 -2.49 8.05 -17.53
CA ALA A 285 -1.90 7.19 -16.50
C ALA A 285 -0.46 6.78 -16.83
N VAL A 286 -0.15 6.45 -18.09
CA VAL A 286 1.21 6.04 -18.49
C VAL A 286 2.25 7.12 -18.14
N ALA A 287 1.94 8.39 -18.42
CA ALA A 287 2.83 9.50 -18.09
C ALA A 287 2.91 9.70 -16.56
N ALA A 288 1.77 9.65 -15.86
CA ALA A 288 1.72 9.86 -14.42
C ALA A 288 2.43 8.75 -13.60
N LEU A 289 2.47 7.53 -14.13
CA LEU A 289 3.14 6.39 -13.50
C LEU A 289 4.65 6.32 -13.83
N ASN A 290 5.10 7.06 -14.85
CA ASN A 290 6.51 7.24 -15.23
C ASN A 290 7.00 8.69 -15.01
N PRO A 291 6.96 9.22 -13.76
CA PRO A 291 7.40 10.58 -13.51
C PRO A 291 8.92 10.70 -13.69
N THR A 292 9.34 11.82 -14.28
CA THR A 292 10.75 12.22 -14.37
C THR A 292 11.26 12.83 -13.07
N GLU A 293 10.35 13.33 -12.23
CA GLU A 293 10.64 13.93 -10.94
C GLU A 293 10.33 13.00 -9.75
N ARG A 294 10.86 13.36 -8.59
CA ARG A 294 10.62 12.63 -7.35
C ARG A 294 9.13 12.69 -6.97
N ARG A 295 8.52 11.53 -6.72
CA ARG A 295 7.15 11.44 -6.22
C ARG A 295 7.04 12.04 -4.81
N GLN A 296 6.05 12.92 -4.62
CA GLN A 296 5.75 13.58 -3.35
C GLN A 296 4.63 12.88 -2.57
N GLY A 297 4.33 11.62 -2.89
CA GLY A 297 3.23 10.86 -2.33
C GLY A 297 2.79 9.78 -3.29
N LYS A 298 1.64 9.18 -3.02
CA LYS A 298 1.05 8.17 -3.88
C LYS A 298 0.40 8.83 -5.10
N THR A 299 0.64 8.27 -6.29
CA THR A 299 -0.10 8.63 -7.50
C THR A 299 -1.39 7.81 -7.53
N ILE A 300 -2.53 8.48 -7.72
CA ILE A 300 -3.84 7.85 -7.90
C ILE A 300 -4.32 8.09 -9.33
N ILE A 301 -4.79 7.03 -9.97
CA ILE A 301 -5.39 7.11 -11.30
C ILE A 301 -6.90 7.17 -11.13
N ARG A 302 -7.48 8.32 -11.48
CA ARG A 302 -8.92 8.51 -11.59
C ARG A 302 -9.37 7.91 -12.92
N VAL A 303 -10.09 6.81 -12.82
CA VAL A 303 -10.57 6.03 -13.96
C VAL A 303 -11.90 6.58 -14.46
N ARG A 304 -12.80 6.93 -13.54
CA ARG A 304 -14.05 7.61 -13.84
C ARG A 304 -14.30 8.76 -12.86
N PRO A 305 -14.90 9.87 -13.33
CA PRO A 305 -15.27 10.98 -12.47
C PRO A 305 -16.32 10.59 -11.42
#